data_AF-B9WPU0-F1
#
_entry.id   AF-B9WPU0-F1
#
_cell.length_a   1.000
_cell.length_b   1.000
_cell.length_c   1.000
_cell.angle_alpha   90.00
_cell.angle_beta   90.00
_cell.angle_gamma   90.00
#
_symmetry.space_group_name_H-M   'P 1'
#
loop_
_entity.id
_entity.type
_entity.pdbx_description
1 polymer ?
#
loop_
_entity_poly.entity_id
_entity_poly.type
_entity_poly.pdbx_seq_one_letter_code
_entity_poly.pdbx_strand_id
1 'polypeptide(L)' 'KTATQTDRADLGTLLRYYNQSRGGSHTIQTMYGCDLGPDGRLLRGYEQFAYDGRDYIALNEDLRSWTAA' A
#
# COMPACT_ATOMS: atom_id res chain seq x y z
N LYS A 1 1.63 -9.08 14.75
CA LYS A 1 0.39 -8.65 15.47
C LYS A 1 0.11 -7.15 15.34
N THR A 2 0.92 -6.37 14.61
CA THR A 2 0.81 -4.90 14.49
C THR A 2 0.07 -4.43 13.24
N ALA A 3 0.17 -5.15 12.11
CA ALA A 3 -0.45 -4.77 10.83
C ALA A 3 -1.95 -4.45 10.95
N THR A 4 -2.73 -5.31 11.61
CA THR A 4 -4.19 -5.12 11.75
C THR A 4 -4.59 -3.82 12.47
N GLN A 5 -3.78 -3.33 13.41
CA GLN A 5 -4.06 -2.06 14.07
C GLN A 5 -3.73 -0.87 13.17
N THR A 6 -2.65 -0.96 12.39
CA THR A 6 -2.28 0.02 11.37
C THR A 6 -3.35 0.12 10.29
N ASP A 7 -3.77 -1.01 9.71
CA ASP A 7 -4.80 -1.05 8.65
C ASP A 7 -6.11 -0.38 9.11
N ARG A 8 -6.50 -0.60 10.38
CA ARG A 8 -7.69 0.04 10.96
C ARG A 8 -7.53 1.56 11.06
N ALA A 9 -6.35 2.05 11.46
CA ALA A 9 -6.08 3.48 11.56
C ALA A 9 -6.02 4.13 10.16
N ASP A 10 -5.42 3.43 9.20
CA ASP A 10 -5.31 3.89 7.81
C ASP A 10 -6.68 3.98 7.14
N LEU A 11 -7.55 2.99 7.32
CA LEU A 11 -8.95 3.07 6.86
C LEU A 11 -9.68 4.29 7.43
N GLY A 12 -9.48 4.61 8.72
CA GLY A 12 -10.04 5.81 9.33
C GLY A 12 -9.49 7.11 8.73
N THR A 13 -8.22 7.12 8.33
CA THR A 13 -7.56 8.25 7.68
C THR A 13 -8.04 8.44 6.24
N LEU A 14 -8.12 7.36 5.47
CA LEU A 14 -8.55 7.36 4.07
C LEU A 14 -10.02 7.80 3.93
N LEU A 15 -10.90 7.32 4.82
CA LEU A 15 -12.29 7.81 4.90
C LEU A 15 -12.36 9.33 4.98
N ARG A 16 -11.48 9.94 5.79
CA ARG A 16 -11.41 11.40 5.93
C ARG A 16 -10.83 12.07 4.67
N TYR A 17 -9.77 11.53 4.08
CA TYR A 17 -9.14 12.12 2.88
C TYR A 17 -10.09 12.15 1.68
N TYR A 18 -10.91 11.12 1.52
CA TYR A 18 -11.89 11.04 0.43
C TYR A 18 -13.28 11.56 0.79
N ASN A 19 -13.45 12.19 1.97
CA ASN A 19 -14.74 12.69 2.47
C ASN A 19 -15.87 11.65 2.44
N GLN A 20 -15.54 10.39 2.76
CA GLN A 20 -16.46 9.26 2.72
C GLN A 20 -17.22 9.09 4.05
N SER A 21 -18.45 8.60 3.96
CA SER A 21 -19.29 8.33 5.14
C SER A 21 -18.87 7.05 5.85
N ARG A 22 -19.10 6.98 7.17
CA ARG A 22 -18.73 5.79 7.98
C ARG A 22 -19.54 4.53 7.70
N GLY A 23 -20.65 4.65 6.96
CA GLY A 23 -21.55 3.52 6.68
C GLY A 23 -21.12 2.64 5.51
N GLY A 24 -20.11 3.06 4.74
CA GLY A 24 -19.57 2.30 3.61
C GLY A 24 -18.59 1.21 4.04
N SER A 25 -18.52 0.14 3.24
CA SER A 25 -17.42 -0.82 3.33
C SER A 25 -16.27 -0.32 2.45
N HIS A 26 -15.05 -0.36 2.99
CA HIS A 26 -13.84 0.10 2.32
C HIS A 26 -12.73 -0.93 2.46
N THR A 27 -11.86 -0.98 1.47
CA THR A 27 -10.74 -1.95 1.42
C THR A 27 -9.43 -1.21 1.25
N ILE A 28 -8.48 -1.49 2.15
CA ILE A 28 -7.07 -1.19 1.93
C ILE A 28 -6.36 -2.50 1.57
N GLN A 29 -5.51 -2.49 0.56
CA GLN A 29 -4.74 -3.65 0.15
C GLN A 29 -3.27 -3.26 0.05
N THR A 30 -2.40 -4.11 0.58
CA THR A 30 -0.95 -3.90 0.53
C THR A 30 -0.31 -5.09 -0.16
N MET A 31 0.54 -4.81 -1.14
CA MET A 31 1.42 -5.78 -1.77
C MET A 31 2.87 -5.37 -1.50
N TYR A 32 3.64 -6.26 -0.90
CA TYR A 32 5.08 -6.07 -0.69
C TYR A 32 5.82 -7.35 -1.02
N GLY A 33 7.06 -7.21 -1.48
CA GLY A 33 7.86 -8.35 -1.88
C GLY A 33 9.16 -7.96 -2.57
N CYS A 34 9.89 -8.95 -3.06
CA CYS A 34 11.06 -8.73 -3.88
C CYS A 34 11.32 -9.89 -4.84
N ASP A 35 11.95 -9.55 -5.96
CA ASP A 35 12.50 -10.53 -6.89
C ASP A 35 14.01 -10.66 -6.65
N LEU A 36 14.48 -11.90 -6.58
CA LEU A 36 15.90 -12.22 -6.47
C LEU A 36 16.40 -12.85 -7.78
N GLY A 37 17.62 -12.46 -8.18
CA GLY A 37 18.29 -13.05 -9.33
C GLY A 37 18.87 -14.43 -9.04
N PRO A 38 19.38 -15.14 -10.07
CA PRO A 38 20.01 -16.45 -9.90
C PRO A 38 21.23 -16.45 -8.96
N ASP A 39 21.87 -15.30 -8.78
CA ASP A 39 22.98 -15.08 -7.83
C ASP A 39 22.50 -14.71 -6.42
N GLY A 40 21.20 -14.73 -6.17
CA GLY A 40 20.57 -14.38 -4.89
C GLY A 40 20.52 -12.89 -4.60
N ARG A 41 20.91 -12.02 -5.54
CA ARG A 41 20.86 -10.56 -5.33
C ARG A 41 19.49 -9.98 -5.63
N LEU A 42 19.14 -8.92 -4.92
CA LEU A 42 17.92 -8.15 -5.12
C LEU A 42 17.89 -7.55 -6.54
N LEU A 43 16.86 -7.88 -7.30
CA LEU A 43 16.59 -7.28 -8.60
C LEU A 43 15.55 -6.18 -8.50
N ARG A 44 14.49 -6.42 -7.73
CA ARG A 44 13.37 -5.48 -7.60
C ARG A 44 12.70 -5.61 -6.24
N GLY A 45 12.43 -4.47 -5.61
CA GLY A 45 11.57 -4.39 -4.44
C GLY A 45 10.18 -3.88 -4.83
N TYR A 46 9.18 -4.30 -4.06
CA TYR A 46 7.80 -3.88 -4.24
C TYR A 46 7.23 -3.44 -2.91
N GLU A 47 6.55 -2.30 -2.92
CA GLU A 47 5.66 -1.86 -1.87
C GLU A 47 4.56 -1.01 -2.52
N GLN A 48 3.35 -1.56 -2.57
CA GLN A 48 2.22 -0.98 -3.28
C GLN A 48 0.99 -1.02 -2.39
N PHE A 49 0.26 0.10 -2.38
CA PHE A 49 -0.97 0.26 -1.65
C PHE A 49 -2.11 0.58 -2.61
N ALA A 50 -3.24 -0.06 -2.41
CA ALA A 50 -4.48 0.20 -3.12
C ALA A 50 -5.61 0.51 -2.13
N TYR A 51 -6.53 1.39 -2.55
CA TYR A 51 -7.72 1.76 -1.80
C TYR A 51 -8.96 1.57 -2.66
N ASP A 52 -9.95 0.82 -2.15
CA ASP A 52 -11.18 0.46 -2.85
C ASP A 52 -10.93 -0.11 -4.27
N GLY A 53 -9.88 -0.93 -4.40
CA GLY A 53 -9.50 -1.63 -5.64
C GLY A 53 -8.78 -0.77 -6.67
N ARG A 54 -8.34 0.44 -6.30
CA ARG A 54 -7.58 1.36 -7.16
C ARG A 54 -6.21 1.64 -6.56
N ASP A 55 -5.23 1.89 -7.42
CA ASP A 55 -3.90 2.31 -6.99
C ASP A 55 -4.00 3.57 -6.11
N TYR A 56 -3.26 3.58 -5.01
CA TYR A 56 -3.20 4.70 -4.08
C TYR A 56 -1.80 5.30 -4.05
N ILE A 57 -0.79 4.51 -3.64
CA ILE A 57 0.61 4.91 -3.65
C ILE A 57 1.52 3.70 -3.82
N ALA A 58 2.62 3.85 -4.56
CA ALA A 58 3.58 2.79 -4.81
C ALA A 58 5.03 3.29 -4.67
N LEU A 59 5.89 2.45 -4.09
CA LEU A 59 7.33 2.68 -4.03
C LEU A 59 7.93 2.49 -5.42
N ASN A 60 8.70 3.48 -5.87
CA ASN A 60 9.38 3.42 -7.16
C ASN A 60 10.54 2.43 -7.13
N GLU A 61 11.01 2.03 -8.32
CA GLU A 61 12.11 1.05 -8.46
C GLU A 61 13.44 1.49 -7.83
N ASP A 62 13.62 2.80 -7.60
CA ASP A 62 14.77 3.35 -6.87
C ASP A 62 14.74 3.07 -5.36
N LEU A 63 13.62 2.56 -4.85
CA LEU A 63 13.32 2.26 -3.44
C LEU A 63 13.46 3.48 -2.51
N ARG A 64 13.33 4.69 -3.06
CA ARG A 64 13.57 5.96 -2.34
C ARG A 64 12.53 7.03 -2.64
N SER A 65 11.81 6.90 -3.75
CA SER A 65 10.74 7.81 -4.11
C SER A 65 9.42 7.05 -4.24
N TRP A 66 8.32 7.80 -4.13
CA TRP A 66 6.97 7.28 -4.19
C TRP A 66 6.21 7.91 -5.35
N THR A 67 5.35 7.13 -5.98
CA THR A 67 4.36 7.62 -6.94
C THR A 67 2.97 7.47 -6.32
N ALA A 68 2.24 8.58 -6.23
CA ALA A 68 0.83 8.59 -5.85
C ALA A 68 -0.03 8.61 -7.12
N ALA A 69 -1.18 7.92 -7.09
CA ALA A 69 -2.12 7.85 -8.21
C ALA A 69 -3.02 9.09 -8.33
#